data_AF-A0A9P6ZG71-F1
#
_entry.id   AF-A0A9P6ZG71-F1
#
_cell.length_a   1.000
_cell.length_b   1.000
_cell.length_c   1.000
_cell.angle_alpha   90.00
_cell.angle_beta   90.00
_cell.angle_gamma   90.00
#
_symmetry.space_group_name_H-M   'P 1'
#
loop_
_entity.id
_entity.type
_entity.pdbx_description
1 polymer ?
#
loop_
_entity_poly.entity_id
_entity_poly.type
_entity_poly.pdbx_seq_one_letter_code
_entity_poly.pdbx_strand_id
1 'polypeptide(L)'
;DDCEGIYPDIIEEYYGVHGHTATQRQHQTRAGHPMDEEDSDDDDEEPQNIVQSINDQQRDHIHHEAISVPLQRKPFVNDETHQQFSAVLTEVVAKYITPCHCRLTADEWEGSDYPTFETIPIDRQESKELHVSLAELIWFKRAKLWCQASVALLYFSRQ
;
A
#
# COMPACT_ATOMS: atom_id res chain seq x y z
N ASP A 1 0.12 -28.79 18.93
CA ASP A 1 0.34 -29.10 17.52
C ASP A 1 -1.02 -29.52 17.01
N ASP A 2 -1.75 -28.59 16.41
CA ASP A 2 -3.21 -28.68 16.28
C ASP A 2 -3.65 -29.63 15.15
N CYS A 3 -2.69 -30.34 14.55
CA CYS A 3 -2.88 -31.28 13.46
C CYS A 3 -2.54 -32.73 13.84
N GLU A 4 -2.34 -33.03 15.13
CA GLU A 4 -2.01 -34.39 15.58
C GLU A 4 -3.21 -35.34 15.42
N GLY A 5 -3.10 -36.29 14.49
CA GLY A 5 -4.14 -37.31 14.20
C GLY A 5 -4.99 -37.03 12.96
N ILE A 6 -4.77 -35.92 12.26
CA ILE A 6 -5.45 -35.63 10.99
C ILE A 6 -4.62 -36.24 9.86
N TYR A 7 -5.22 -37.17 9.11
CA TYR A 7 -4.54 -37.80 7.97
C TYR A 7 -4.29 -36.77 6.86
N PRO A 8 -3.09 -36.75 6.23
CA PRO A 8 -2.73 -35.77 5.21
C PRO A 8 -3.74 -35.64 4.07
N ASP A 9 -4.35 -36.76 3.68
CA ASP A 9 -5.34 -36.83 2.60
C ASP A 9 -6.61 -36.00 2.92
N ILE A 10 -6.98 -35.88 4.20
CA ILE A 10 -8.11 -35.05 4.66
C ILE A 10 -7.74 -33.57 4.60
N ILE A 11 -6.47 -33.23 4.87
CA ILE A 11 -5.98 -31.85 4.75
C ILE A 11 -5.93 -31.46 3.27
N GLU A 12 -5.53 -32.38 2.38
CA GLU A 12 -5.49 -32.14 0.93
C GLU A 12 -6.89 -32.02 0.31
N GLU A 13 -7.88 -32.79 0.78
CA GLU A 13 -9.26 -32.69 0.31
C GLU A 13 -9.92 -31.34 0.66
N TYR A 14 -9.67 -30.83 1.86
CA TYR A 14 -10.34 -29.61 2.36
C TYR A 14 -9.51 -28.33 2.23
N TYR A 15 -8.18 -28.44 2.19
CA TYR A 15 -7.25 -27.31 2.12
C TYR A 15 -6.21 -27.44 1.00
N GLY A 16 -6.27 -28.51 0.19
CA GLY A 16 -5.40 -28.67 -0.97
C GLY A 16 -5.66 -27.59 -2.02
N VAL A 17 -4.58 -27.10 -2.62
CA VAL A 17 -4.63 -26.06 -3.67
C VAL A 17 -5.09 -26.64 -5.03
N HIS A 18 -5.36 -27.95 -5.08
CA HIS A 18 -5.60 -28.70 -6.31
C HIS A 18 -7.11 -28.90 -6.55
N GLY A 19 -7.87 -27.81 -6.57
CA GLY A 19 -9.22 -27.82 -7.13
C GLY A 19 -9.15 -27.99 -8.65
N HIS A 20 -10.07 -28.76 -9.23
CA HIS A 20 -10.28 -28.75 -10.68
C HIS A 20 -10.48 -27.31 -11.14
N THR A 21 -9.78 -26.92 -12.20
CA THR A 21 -9.93 -25.60 -12.82
C THR A 21 -11.37 -25.47 -13.35
N ALA A 22 -12.24 -24.89 -12.53
CA ALA A 22 -13.56 -24.48 -12.96
C ALA A 22 -13.37 -23.43 -14.04
N THR A 23 -13.64 -23.79 -15.29
CA THR A 23 -13.60 -22.88 -16.43
C THR A 23 -14.64 -21.78 -16.19
N GLN A 24 -14.13 -20.60 -15.86
CA GLN A 24 -14.90 -19.40 -15.58
C GLN A 24 -15.82 -19.07 -16.77
N ARG A 25 -17.14 -19.05 -16.56
CA ARG A 25 -18.04 -18.45 -17.54
C ARG A 25 -17.92 -16.93 -17.43
N GLN A 26 -18.02 -16.25 -18.57
CA GLN A 26 -17.64 -14.84 -18.81
C GLN A 26 -18.36 -13.78 -17.96
N HIS A 27 -19.15 -14.17 -16.95
CA HIS A 27 -20.02 -13.28 -16.17
C HIS A 27 -20.04 -13.57 -14.66
N GLN A 28 -19.06 -14.29 -14.10
CA GLN A 28 -18.98 -14.50 -12.64
C GLN A 28 -17.80 -13.75 -12.02
N THR A 29 -18.13 -12.77 -11.17
CA THR A 29 -17.23 -12.11 -10.26
C THR A 29 -17.05 -12.99 -9.03
N ARG A 30 -15.79 -13.20 -8.62
CA ARG A 30 -15.35 -14.06 -7.51
C ARG A 30 -15.71 -13.44 -6.16
N ALA A 31 -16.99 -13.33 -5.86
CA ALA A 31 -17.55 -13.12 -4.53
C ALA A 31 -18.53 -14.27 -4.31
N GLY A 32 -18.24 -15.18 -3.38
CA GLY A 32 -19.03 -16.40 -3.19
C GLY A 32 -20.47 -16.05 -2.81
N HIS A 33 -21.42 -16.41 -3.66
CA HIS A 33 -22.83 -16.49 -3.31
C HIS A 33 -23.23 -17.97 -3.43
N PRO A 34 -23.60 -18.66 -2.33
CA PRO A 34 -24.27 -19.94 -2.47
C PRO A 34 -25.61 -19.72 -3.19
N MET A 35 -25.91 -20.59 -4.16
CA MET A 35 -27.26 -20.75 -4.68
C MET A 35 -28.08 -21.41 -3.58
N ASP A 36 -28.85 -20.65 -2.83
CA ASP A 36 -30.09 -21.05 -2.14
C ASP A 36 -30.50 -19.91 -1.19
N GLU A 37 -31.00 -18.82 -1.77
CA GLU A 37 -31.89 -17.89 -1.09
C GLU A 37 -33.08 -17.77 -2.03
N GLU A 38 -34.18 -18.42 -1.64
CA GLU A 38 -35.43 -18.42 -2.38
C GLU A 38 -35.97 -16.98 -2.46
N ASP A 39 -36.34 -16.58 -3.68
CA ASP A 39 -36.95 -15.30 -4.05
C ASP A 39 -38.14 -15.00 -3.14
N SER A 40 -37.94 -14.10 -2.17
CA SER A 40 -39.04 -13.44 -1.46
C SER A 40 -39.15 -12.03 -2.01
N ASP A 41 -39.92 -11.92 -3.10
CA ASP A 41 -40.46 -10.68 -3.64
C ASP A 41 -41.26 -9.92 -2.55
N ASP A 42 -40.66 -8.90 -1.93
CA ASP A 42 -41.35 -7.66 -1.54
C ASP A 42 -40.34 -6.62 -1.02
N ASP A 43 -39.90 -5.71 -1.90
CA ASP A 43 -39.84 -4.29 -1.58
C ASP A 43 -39.54 -3.50 -2.88
N ASP A 44 -40.56 -2.79 -3.34
CA ASP A 44 -40.52 -1.80 -4.42
C ASP A 44 -39.59 -0.61 -4.05
N GLU A 45 -38.28 -0.83 -3.97
CA GLU A 45 -37.31 0.26 -3.97
C GLU A 45 -36.90 0.59 -5.41
N GLU A 46 -37.46 1.69 -5.93
CA GLU A 46 -37.15 2.23 -7.26
C GLU A 46 -35.62 2.20 -7.55
N PRO A 47 -35.16 1.47 -8.59
CA PRO A 47 -33.73 1.36 -8.94
C PRO A 47 -33.08 2.68 -9.38
N GLN A 48 -33.87 3.76 -9.46
CA GLN A 48 -33.42 5.09 -9.86
C GLN A 48 -32.60 5.80 -8.76
N ASN A 49 -32.77 5.41 -7.49
CA ASN A 49 -32.11 6.07 -6.36
C ASN A 49 -30.70 5.53 -6.08
N ILE A 50 -30.46 4.24 -6.33
CA ILE A 50 -29.15 3.60 -6.07
C ILE A 50 -28.08 4.18 -6.99
N VAL A 51 -28.38 4.32 -8.29
CA VAL A 51 -27.43 4.89 -9.26
C VAL A 51 -27.12 6.36 -8.96
N GLN A 52 -28.13 7.12 -8.54
CA GLN A 52 -27.97 8.52 -8.15
C GLN A 52 -27.13 8.65 -6.87
N SER A 53 -27.41 7.81 -5.86
CA SER A 53 -26.67 7.77 -4.59
C SER A 53 -25.21 7.32 -4.77
N ILE A 54 -24.94 6.35 -5.65
CA ILE A 54 -23.57 5.96 -6.04
C ILE A 54 -22.85 7.12 -6.75
N ASN A 55 -23.52 7.80 -7.69
CA ASN A 55 -22.94 8.96 -8.38
C ASN A 55 -22.65 10.11 -7.41
N ASP A 56 -23.57 10.41 -6.51
CA ASP A 56 -23.43 11.49 -5.53
C ASP A 56 -22.36 11.16 -4.49
N GLN A 57 -22.22 9.88 -4.10
CA GLN A 57 -21.09 9.43 -3.29
C GLN A 57 -19.77 9.52 -4.04
N GLN A 58 -19.70 9.17 -5.32
CA GLN A 58 -18.45 9.19 -6.10
C GLN A 58 -18.00 10.60 -6.50
N ARG A 59 -18.92 11.55 -6.65
CA ARG A 59 -18.62 12.95 -7.01
C ARG A 59 -17.67 13.64 -6.03
N ASP A 60 -17.76 13.29 -4.75
CA ASP A 60 -16.87 13.81 -3.71
C ASP A 60 -15.53 13.05 -3.61
N HIS A 61 -15.42 11.88 -4.25
CA HIS A 61 -14.21 11.06 -4.25
C HIS A 61 -13.34 11.34 -5.49
N ILE A 62 -12.61 12.45 -5.44
CA ILE A 62 -11.37 12.73 -6.19
C ILE A 62 -11.45 12.43 -7.70
N HIS A 63 -12.15 13.29 -8.43
CA HIS A 63 -11.98 13.42 -9.88
C HIS A 63 -10.71 14.22 -10.20
N HIS A 64 -9.52 13.68 -9.91
CA HIS A 64 -8.31 14.25 -10.51
C HIS A 64 -8.23 13.86 -11.98
N GLU A 65 -7.84 14.79 -12.84
CA GLU A 65 -7.48 14.46 -14.22
C GLU A 65 -6.45 13.32 -14.22
N ALA A 66 -6.51 12.45 -15.24
CA ALA A 66 -5.58 11.34 -15.33
C ALA A 66 -4.14 11.87 -15.33
N ILE A 67 -3.37 11.50 -14.31
CA ILE A 67 -1.97 11.92 -14.21
C ILE A 67 -1.21 11.19 -15.31
N SER A 68 -0.59 11.96 -16.20
CA SER A 68 0.25 11.42 -17.26
C SER A 68 1.35 10.55 -16.66
N VAL A 69 1.30 9.25 -16.96
CA VAL A 69 2.34 8.30 -16.53
C VAL A 69 3.64 8.63 -17.27
N PRO A 70 4.76 8.80 -16.56
CA PRO A 70 6.05 8.97 -17.22
C PRO A 70 6.37 7.79 -18.15
N LEU A 71 6.77 8.09 -19.39
CA LEU A 71 7.14 7.06 -20.38
C LEU A 71 8.44 6.32 -20.01
N GLN A 72 9.28 6.95 -19.18
CA GLN A 72 10.56 6.42 -18.78
C GLN A 72 10.42 5.50 -17.55
N ARG A 73 11.01 4.30 -17.62
CA ARG A 73 11.00 3.32 -16.51
C ARG A 73 11.95 3.66 -15.36
N LYS A 74 12.91 4.56 -15.59
CA LYS A 74 13.89 5.00 -14.59
C LYS A 74 14.00 6.53 -14.64
N PRO A 75 14.28 7.19 -13.50
CA PRO A 75 14.39 8.64 -13.42
C PRO A 75 15.68 9.19 -14.06
N PHE A 76 16.57 8.32 -14.54
CA PHE A 76 17.86 8.69 -15.12
C PHE A 76 17.83 8.62 -16.64
N VAL A 77 18.29 9.69 -17.29
CA VAL A 77 18.36 9.79 -18.76
C VAL A 77 19.31 8.75 -19.35
N ASN A 78 20.44 8.50 -18.70
CA ASN A 78 21.45 7.52 -19.12
C ASN A 78 22.06 6.79 -17.91
N ASP A 79 22.92 5.82 -18.17
CA ASP A 79 23.58 5.04 -17.11
C ASP A 79 24.68 5.83 -16.39
N GLU A 80 25.28 6.83 -17.04
CA GLU A 80 26.29 7.70 -16.44
C GLU A 80 25.70 8.54 -15.30
N THR A 81 24.56 9.19 -15.51
CA THR A 81 23.84 9.96 -14.47
C THR A 81 23.41 9.04 -13.33
N HIS A 82 23.01 7.80 -13.62
CA HIS A 82 22.69 6.82 -12.58
C HIS A 82 23.93 6.44 -11.74
N GLN A 83 25.09 6.26 -12.37
CA GLN A 83 26.34 6.01 -11.67
C GLN A 83 26.78 7.20 -10.82
N GLN A 84 26.68 8.43 -11.36
CA GLN A 84 26.97 9.66 -10.62
C GLN A 84 26.06 9.81 -9.41
N PHE A 85 24.75 9.58 -9.57
CA PHE A 85 23.80 9.55 -8.46
C PHE A 85 24.20 8.53 -7.40
N SER A 86 24.54 7.31 -7.81
CA SER A 86 24.93 6.23 -6.89
C SER A 86 26.20 6.57 -6.11
N ALA A 87 27.18 7.18 -6.77
CA ALA A 87 28.41 7.65 -6.13
C ALA A 87 28.14 8.76 -5.11
N VAL A 88 27.34 9.76 -5.47
CA VAL A 88 26.94 10.85 -4.57
C VAL A 88 26.15 10.32 -3.38
N LEU A 89 25.17 9.44 -3.60
CA LEU A 89 24.40 8.84 -2.51
C LEU A 89 25.30 8.06 -1.55
N THR A 90 26.24 7.28 -2.08
CA THR A 90 27.22 6.54 -1.27
C THR A 90 28.06 7.49 -0.40
N GLU A 91 28.50 8.62 -0.97
CA GLU A 91 29.26 9.63 -0.24
C GLU A 91 28.42 10.31 0.86
N VAL A 92 27.17 10.68 0.55
CA VAL A 92 26.22 11.29 1.50
C VAL A 92 25.94 10.36 2.68
N VAL A 93 25.74 9.07 2.39
CA VAL A 93 25.57 8.02 3.40
C VAL A 93 26.82 7.88 4.26
N ALA A 94 28.01 7.79 3.65
CA ALA A 94 29.28 7.66 4.35
C ALA A 94 29.59 8.87 5.25
N LYS A 95 29.15 10.07 4.87
CA LYS A 95 29.28 11.30 5.66
C LYS A 95 28.19 11.46 6.73
N TYR A 96 27.28 10.50 6.87
CA TYR A 96 26.17 10.54 7.82
C TYR A 96 25.28 11.81 7.73
N ILE A 97 25.23 12.46 6.58
CA ILE A 97 24.46 13.71 6.40
C ILE A 97 22.98 13.42 6.62
N THR A 98 22.32 14.12 7.54
CA THR A 98 20.87 14.03 7.74
C THR A 98 20.21 15.21 7.03
N PRO A 99 19.37 14.97 6.00
CA PRO A 99 18.61 16.05 5.37
C PRO A 99 17.64 16.71 6.35
N CYS A 100 17.50 18.04 6.25
CA CYS A 100 16.48 18.79 6.97
C CYS A 100 15.12 18.70 6.26
N HIS A 101 14.06 19.06 6.99
CA HIS A 101 12.66 19.06 6.51
C HIS A 101 12.15 17.66 6.13
N CYS A 102 12.69 16.64 6.77
CA CYS A 102 12.41 15.23 6.55
C CYS A 102 11.89 14.51 7.80
N ARG A 103 11.69 15.24 8.92
CA ARG A 103 11.30 14.68 10.23
C ARG A 103 12.29 13.59 10.70
N LEU A 104 13.58 13.88 10.58
CA LEU A 104 14.69 12.99 10.97
C LEU A 104 15.57 13.57 12.08
N THR A 105 15.30 14.79 12.51
CA THR A 105 16.10 15.50 13.52
C THR A 105 15.25 15.82 14.75
N ALA A 106 15.87 15.85 15.93
CA ALA A 106 15.19 16.17 17.19
C ALA A 106 14.52 17.55 17.15
N ASP A 107 15.11 18.51 16.42
CA ASP A 107 14.52 19.85 16.22
C ASP A 107 13.16 19.78 15.50
N GLU A 108 12.98 18.82 14.58
CA GLU A 108 11.72 18.60 13.85
C GLU A 108 10.69 17.83 14.67
N TRP A 109 11.10 17.20 15.77
CA TRP A 109 10.23 16.45 16.69
C TRP A 109 9.91 17.27 17.94
N GLU A 110 10.11 18.59 17.90
CA GLU A 110 9.85 19.50 19.02
C GLU A 110 10.59 19.07 20.31
N GLY A 111 11.77 18.45 20.15
CA GLY A 111 12.58 17.96 21.27
C GLY A 111 12.16 16.58 21.82
N SER A 112 11.23 15.88 21.16
CA SER A 112 10.89 14.48 21.48
C SER A 112 11.79 13.49 20.72
N ASP A 113 11.78 12.22 21.13
CA ASP A 113 12.52 11.14 20.47
C ASP A 113 11.80 10.66 19.19
N TYR A 114 12.50 9.88 18.35
CA TYR A 114 11.89 9.26 17.17
C TYR A 114 10.70 8.38 17.58
N PRO A 115 9.53 8.50 16.92
CA PRO A 115 8.36 7.69 17.27
C PRO A 115 8.67 6.20 17.13
N THR A 116 8.33 5.42 18.17
CA THR A 116 8.60 3.97 18.22
C THR A 116 7.42 3.13 17.72
N PHE A 117 6.26 3.74 17.52
CA PHE A 117 5.07 3.14 16.92
C PHE A 117 4.24 4.20 16.18
N GLU A 118 3.45 3.73 15.23
CA GLU A 118 2.45 4.52 14.52
C GLU A 118 1.12 3.76 14.54
N THR A 119 0.03 4.48 14.77
CA THR A 119 -1.31 3.92 14.78
C THR A 119 -2.01 4.33 13.50
N ILE A 120 -2.38 3.34 12.69
CA ILE A 120 -3.10 3.56 11.43
C ILE A 120 -4.56 3.12 11.64
N PRO A 121 -5.55 4.03 11.55
CA PRO A 121 -6.95 3.64 11.60
C PRO A 121 -7.30 2.83 10.34
N ILE A 122 -7.88 1.65 10.53
CA ILE A 122 -8.27 0.75 9.44
C ILE A 122 -9.66 1.13 8.88
N ASP A 123 -10.53 1.69 9.72
CA ASP A 123 -11.88 2.07 9.33
C ASP A 123 -12.16 3.55 9.57
N ARG A 124 -13.24 4.04 8.93
CA ARG A 124 -13.69 5.44 9.04
C ARG A 124 -14.24 5.81 10.42
N GLN A 125 -14.50 4.82 11.29
CA GLN A 125 -15.02 5.02 12.64
C GLN A 125 -13.94 4.92 13.71
N GLU A 126 -12.67 4.78 13.30
CA GLU A 126 -11.50 4.59 14.18
C GLU A 126 -11.67 3.43 15.17
N SER A 127 -12.55 2.47 14.87
CA SER A 127 -12.88 1.37 15.78
C SER A 127 -11.85 0.26 15.73
N LYS A 128 -11.11 0.20 14.62
CA LYS A 128 -10.01 -0.74 14.39
C LYS A 128 -8.74 0.03 14.10
N GLU A 129 -7.76 -0.19 14.96
CA GLU A 129 -6.44 0.42 14.87
C GLU A 129 -5.38 -0.64 14.58
N LEU A 130 -4.48 -0.32 13.63
CA LEU A 130 -3.27 -1.08 13.39
C LEU A 130 -2.09 -0.37 14.06
N HIS A 131 -1.50 -1.02 15.06
CA HIS A 131 -0.25 -0.56 15.65
C HIS A 131 0.95 -1.12 14.87
N VAL A 132 1.65 -0.23 14.18
CA VAL A 132 2.89 -0.56 13.45
C VAL A 132 4.08 -0.17 14.32
N SER A 133 4.96 -1.13 14.63
CA SER A 133 6.21 -0.80 15.30
C SER A 133 7.14 -0.06 14.35
N LEU A 134 7.57 1.13 14.78
CA LEU A 134 8.58 1.96 14.12
C LEU A 134 9.96 1.76 14.77
N ALA A 135 10.37 0.50 14.94
CA ALA A 135 11.71 0.18 15.46
C ALA A 135 12.81 1.03 14.79
N GLU A 136 13.43 1.90 15.58
CA GLU A 136 14.38 2.92 15.12
C GLU A 136 15.50 2.30 14.26
N LEU A 137 16.05 1.16 14.70
CA LEU A 137 17.12 0.47 13.99
C LEU A 137 16.79 0.08 12.54
N ILE A 138 15.50 -0.04 12.19
CA ILE A 138 15.03 -0.39 10.85
C ILE A 138 14.46 0.86 10.17
N TRP A 139 13.47 1.49 10.78
CA TRP A 139 12.68 2.53 10.14
C TRP A 139 13.41 3.86 10.06
N PHE A 140 14.12 4.28 11.12
CA PHE A 140 14.91 5.51 11.07
C PHE A 140 16.03 5.41 10.02
N LYS A 141 16.74 4.27 9.97
CA LYS A 141 17.79 4.06 8.95
C LYS A 141 17.22 4.09 7.53
N ARG A 142 16.06 3.47 7.31
CA ARG A 142 15.39 3.47 6.00
C ARG A 142 14.88 4.86 5.62
N ALA A 143 14.23 5.56 6.55
CA ALA A 143 13.74 6.91 6.34
C ALA A 143 14.89 7.88 6.02
N LYS A 144 15.99 7.81 6.79
CA LYS A 144 17.21 8.58 6.51
C LYS A 144 17.77 8.31 5.12
N LEU A 145 17.92 7.04 4.74
CA LEU A 145 18.41 6.68 3.42
C LEU A 145 17.49 7.17 2.30
N TRP A 146 16.17 7.04 2.48
CA TRP A 146 15.18 7.56 1.55
C TRP A 146 15.31 9.06 1.36
N CYS A 147 15.35 9.83 2.45
CA CYS A 147 15.51 11.27 2.39
C CYS A 147 16.83 11.69 1.73
N GLN A 148 17.94 11.01 2.05
CA GLN A 148 19.23 11.24 1.40
C GLN A 148 19.14 11.00 -0.11
N ALA A 149 18.51 9.90 -0.53
CA ALA A 149 18.30 9.58 -1.93
C ALA A 149 17.39 10.59 -2.63
N SER A 150 16.29 11.01 -2.00
CA SER A 150 15.37 12.01 -2.56
C SER A 150 16.04 13.36 -2.77
N VAL A 151 16.83 13.84 -1.80
CA VAL A 151 17.58 15.09 -1.94
C VAL A 151 18.64 14.99 -3.02
N ALA A 152 19.37 13.86 -3.09
CA ALA A 152 20.31 13.62 -4.17
C ALA A 152 19.61 13.59 -5.55
N LEU A 153 18.45 12.93 -5.68
CA LEU A 153 17.66 12.91 -6.92
C LEU A 153 17.21 14.32 -7.33
N LEU A 154 16.76 15.15 -6.38
CA LEU A 154 16.36 16.54 -6.64
C LEU A 154 17.52 17.41 -7.10
N TYR A 155 18.75 17.10 -6.69
CA TYR A 155 19.94 17.76 -7.20
C TYR A 155 20.18 17.43 -8.69
N PHE A 156 20.04 16.15 -9.07
CA PHE A 156 20.22 15.72 -10.46
C PHE A 156 19.06 16.08 -11.39
N SER A 157 17.83 16.22 -10.89
CA SER A 157 16.68 16.63 -11.71
C SER A 157 16.66 18.13 -12.05
N ARG A 158 17.52 18.92 -11.42
CA ARG A 158 17.65 20.38 -11.62
C ARG A 158 18.83 20.79 -12.49
N GLN A 159 19.66 19.84 -12.94
CA GLN A 159 20.75 20.07 -13.90
C GLN A 159 20.29 19.86 -15.33
#